data_AF-J4TCT2-F1
#
_entry.id   AF-J4TCT2-F1
#
_cell.length_a   1.000
_cell.length_b   1.000
_cell.length_c   1.000
_cell.angle_alpha   90.00
_cell.angle_beta   90.00
_cell.angle_gamma   90.00
#
_symmetry.space_group_name_H-M   'P 1'
#
loop_
_entity.id
_entity.type
_entity.pdbx_description
1 polymer ?
#
loop_
_entity_poly.entity_id
_entity_poly.type
_entity_poly.pdbx_seq_one_letter_code
_entity_poly.pdbx_strand_id
1 'polypeptide(L)'
;MPAITLTNITKRWKNYFGVDNLSLEIPDNSFITLLGPSGCGKTTILRMIAGLETPTEGRITIGDNVVFDSEKGINVPANKRRVGFLFQNYALWPNMTVYQNIMFGLKNIKEELPVIDVEAKRYTDIMRALQNGKRIKAEVMDCYDKNGKLDNNRAYVKLIDAFELSIFSAKTVFELKIHESDNPDEVADKYRAEYEQKLVSIVDAHRAKGEELNKDFEVVKAGNVVTEVRKLTDEEMDSRLRQVARIVKIGMFMDRYPAELSGGQQQRVAIARTLAPRPQVLFMDEPLSNLDAKLRLEMRYELQRLHVETGSTFVYVTHDQMEAMTLATQICLVENGVLQQYAPPLEVYRRPENLFVADFVGNPSINFVEAKGTQQGDGSISLDILGGVKAKFVTNENIKLNEWFEKRDSDAAKKQELLKGLMKDKHYVEKANKDEVFKYHIAKVMEEDSSIQSEPVVSNEDFVVAIRPEAIGITSGEGLHTTIYGAMPTGMESTLKLRFGDYLLTGVIFGNTAYKIGENVNININGDDILLFDRRSGMRVATGHLVLENA
;
A
#
# COMPACT_ATOMS: atom_id res chain seq x y z
N MET A 1 6.84 -11.40 10.02
CA MET A 1 6.15 -12.03 8.88
C MET A 1 7.18 -12.28 7.77
N PRO A 2 6.86 -12.98 6.67
CA PRO A 2 7.88 -13.29 5.67
C PRO A 2 8.16 -12.11 4.73
N ALA A 3 9.43 -11.83 4.45
CA ALA A 3 9.84 -11.02 3.30
C ALA A 3 9.43 -11.72 1.99
N ILE A 4 9.16 -10.96 0.94
CA ILE A 4 8.81 -11.51 -0.38
C ILE A 4 9.91 -11.11 -1.36
N THR A 5 10.50 -12.09 -2.05
CA THR A 5 11.54 -11.82 -3.04
C THR A 5 11.09 -12.30 -4.41
N LEU A 6 11.16 -11.41 -5.38
CA LEU A 6 10.99 -11.68 -6.80
C LEU A 6 12.37 -11.62 -7.44
N THR A 7 12.72 -12.64 -8.20
CA THR A 7 14.00 -12.70 -8.92
C THR A 7 13.73 -12.96 -10.40
N ASN A 8 14.06 -11.98 -11.22
CA ASN A 8 13.99 -12.00 -12.68
C ASN A 8 12.61 -12.46 -13.19
N ILE A 9 11.55 -11.96 -12.56
CA ILE A 9 10.18 -12.37 -12.86
C ILE A 9 9.75 -11.77 -14.19
N THR A 10 9.35 -12.66 -15.11
CA THR A 10 8.81 -12.27 -16.41
C THR A 10 7.45 -12.90 -16.60
N LYS A 11 6.50 -12.09 -17.10
CA LYS A 11 5.20 -12.56 -17.56
C LYS A 11 4.92 -12.03 -18.94
N ARG A 12 4.75 -12.96 -19.88
CA ARG A 12 4.41 -12.65 -21.27
C ARG A 12 3.24 -13.46 -21.80
N TRP A 13 2.49 -12.86 -22.72
CA TRP A 13 1.48 -13.50 -23.53
C TRP A 13 1.90 -13.38 -24.99
N LYS A 14 2.33 -14.48 -25.60
CA LYS A 14 3.04 -14.47 -26.89
C LYS A 14 4.25 -13.51 -26.81
N ASN A 15 4.23 -12.43 -27.58
CA ASN A 15 5.24 -11.39 -27.67
C ASN A 15 4.91 -10.13 -26.84
N TYR A 16 3.78 -10.07 -26.16
CA TYR A 16 3.45 -8.97 -25.25
C TYR A 16 3.97 -9.27 -23.85
N PHE A 17 4.79 -8.39 -23.28
CA PHE A 17 5.38 -8.54 -21.96
C PHE A 17 4.60 -7.67 -20.96
N GLY A 18 3.85 -8.32 -20.07
CA GLY A 18 3.13 -7.63 -18.99
C GLY A 18 4.01 -7.31 -17.79
N VAL A 19 5.06 -8.11 -17.57
CA VAL A 19 6.15 -7.86 -16.62
C VAL A 19 7.42 -8.41 -17.25
N ASP A 20 8.50 -7.64 -17.19
CA ASP A 20 9.74 -7.93 -17.89
C ASP A 20 10.93 -7.85 -16.94
N ASN A 21 11.49 -9.00 -16.58
CA ASN A 21 12.68 -9.16 -15.75
C ASN A 21 12.63 -8.37 -14.41
N LEU A 22 11.51 -8.46 -13.70
CA LEU A 22 11.32 -7.78 -12.42
C LEU A 22 12.05 -8.51 -11.28
N SER A 23 13.00 -7.81 -10.66
CA SER A 23 13.63 -8.22 -9.39
C SER A 23 13.29 -7.20 -8.31
N LEU A 24 12.75 -7.69 -7.19
CA LEU A 24 12.25 -6.86 -6.11
C LEU A 24 12.30 -7.63 -4.79
N GLU A 25 12.73 -6.96 -3.73
CA GLU A 25 12.61 -7.46 -2.36
C GLU A 25 11.63 -6.59 -1.59
N ILE A 26 10.60 -7.23 -1.03
CA ILE A 26 9.59 -6.61 -0.18
C ILE A 26 9.92 -7.01 1.27
N PRO A 27 10.35 -6.06 2.11
CA PRO A 27 10.68 -6.34 3.50
C PRO A 27 9.48 -6.84 4.30
N ASP A 28 9.77 -7.51 5.42
CA ASP A 28 8.76 -7.83 6.42
C ASP A 28 8.11 -6.55 6.97
N ASN A 29 6.81 -6.65 7.31
CA ASN A 29 6.02 -5.58 7.89
C ASN A 29 6.07 -4.27 7.08
N SER A 30 6.17 -4.38 5.75
CA SER A 30 6.14 -3.24 4.85
C SER A 30 4.75 -3.02 4.25
N PHE A 31 4.39 -1.76 4.03
CA PHE A 31 3.26 -1.37 3.19
C PHE A 31 3.83 -0.95 1.84
N ILE A 32 3.79 -1.84 0.86
CA ILE A 32 4.28 -1.58 -0.49
C ILE A 32 3.12 -1.13 -1.37
N THR A 33 3.34 -0.07 -2.14
CA THR A 33 2.41 0.32 -3.18
C THR A 33 3.01 0.11 -4.57
N LEU A 34 2.34 -0.70 -5.39
CA LEU A 34 2.58 -0.80 -6.82
C LEU A 34 1.86 0.36 -7.51
N LEU A 35 2.62 1.26 -8.13
CA LEU A 35 2.14 2.49 -8.76
C LEU A 35 2.56 2.54 -10.24
N GLY A 36 1.78 3.24 -11.07
CA GLY A 36 2.10 3.46 -12.48
C GLY A 36 0.84 3.61 -13.36
N PRO A 37 1.01 3.92 -14.66
CA PRO A 37 -0.08 4.11 -15.62
C PRO A 37 -0.99 2.87 -15.78
N SER A 38 -2.17 3.06 -16.36
CA SER A 38 -3.03 1.92 -16.71
C SER A 38 -2.29 0.97 -17.67
N GLY A 39 -2.43 -0.34 -17.47
CA GLY A 39 -1.80 -1.36 -18.31
C GLY A 39 -0.31 -1.62 -18.06
N CYS A 40 0.35 -0.92 -17.12
CA CYS A 40 1.80 -1.08 -16.90
C CYS A 40 2.25 -2.36 -16.18
N GLY A 41 1.33 -3.25 -15.78
CA GLY A 41 1.68 -4.56 -15.18
C GLY A 41 1.47 -4.70 -13.67
N LYS A 42 1.04 -3.65 -12.93
CA LYS A 42 0.83 -3.68 -11.46
C LYS A 42 -0.01 -4.88 -10.98
N THR A 43 -1.22 -5.02 -11.51
CA THR A 43 -2.14 -6.09 -11.15
C THR A 43 -1.58 -7.46 -11.53
N THR A 44 -0.82 -7.55 -12.63
CA THR A 44 -0.12 -8.78 -13.03
C THR A 44 0.93 -9.18 -12.00
N ILE A 45 1.75 -8.23 -11.53
CA ILE A 45 2.75 -8.46 -10.47
C ILE A 45 2.04 -8.96 -9.21
N LEU A 46 1.00 -8.25 -8.75
CA LEU A 46 0.22 -8.61 -7.57
C LEU A 46 -0.33 -10.05 -7.66
N ARG A 47 -0.97 -10.39 -8.78
CA ARG A 47 -1.57 -11.72 -9.00
C ARG A 47 -0.53 -12.83 -9.09
N MET A 48 0.66 -12.56 -9.61
CA MET A 48 1.76 -13.52 -9.64
C MET A 48 2.27 -13.86 -8.24
N ILE A 49 2.45 -12.86 -7.39
CA ILE A 49 2.87 -13.08 -5.99
C ILE A 49 1.78 -13.85 -5.23
N ALA A 50 0.50 -13.49 -5.45
CA ALA A 50 -0.63 -14.15 -4.82
C ALA A 50 -0.87 -15.59 -5.33
N GLY A 51 -0.33 -15.97 -6.50
CA GLY A 51 -0.56 -17.28 -7.12
C GLY A 51 -1.88 -17.41 -7.89
N LEU A 52 -2.46 -16.28 -8.29
CA LEU A 52 -3.63 -16.19 -9.17
C LEU A 52 -3.24 -16.11 -10.64
N GLU A 53 -2.00 -15.70 -10.94
CA GLU A 53 -1.40 -15.70 -12.27
C GLU A 53 -0.08 -16.48 -12.19
N THR A 54 0.24 -17.28 -13.21
CA THR A 54 1.52 -18.01 -13.27
C THR A 54 2.54 -17.18 -14.05
N PRO A 55 3.70 -16.83 -13.48
CA PRO A 55 4.79 -16.20 -14.22
C PRO A 55 5.27 -17.10 -15.36
N THR A 56 5.85 -16.50 -16.40
CA THR A 56 6.47 -17.26 -17.48
C THR A 56 7.85 -17.79 -17.05
N GLU A 57 8.65 -16.93 -16.41
CA GLU A 57 10.02 -17.21 -16.00
C GLU A 57 10.33 -16.53 -14.65
N GLY A 58 11.39 -16.98 -13.99
CA GLY A 58 11.92 -16.41 -12.75
C GLY A 58 11.54 -17.19 -11.49
N ARG A 59 11.70 -16.54 -10.34
CA ARG A 59 11.47 -17.15 -9.02
C ARG A 59 10.79 -16.21 -8.05
N ILE A 60 9.85 -16.74 -7.27
CA ILE A 60 9.17 -16.03 -6.18
C ILE A 60 9.34 -16.82 -4.88
N THR A 61 9.80 -16.13 -3.82
CA THR A 61 9.84 -16.66 -2.46
C THR A 61 8.98 -15.83 -1.52
N ILE A 62 8.35 -16.49 -0.55
CA ILE A 62 7.64 -15.87 0.57
C ILE A 62 8.27 -16.45 1.84
N GLY A 63 9.15 -15.67 2.46
CA GLY A 63 10.04 -16.12 3.52
C GLY A 63 10.97 -17.20 2.98
N ASP A 64 11.10 -18.29 3.71
CA ASP A 64 11.93 -19.43 3.29
C ASP A 64 11.25 -20.31 2.23
N ASN A 65 9.97 -20.07 1.94
CA ASN A 65 9.19 -20.91 1.03
C ASN A 65 9.30 -20.43 -0.42
N VAL A 66 9.79 -21.31 -1.30
CA VAL A 66 9.72 -21.09 -2.75
C VAL A 66 8.30 -21.38 -3.23
N VAL A 67 7.59 -20.35 -3.67
CA VAL A 67 6.20 -20.47 -4.14
C VAL A 67 6.10 -20.56 -5.66
N PHE A 68 7.13 -20.09 -6.38
CA PHE A 68 7.26 -20.25 -7.82
C PHE A 68 8.74 -20.34 -8.21
N ASP A 69 9.07 -21.25 -9.11
CA ASP A 69 10.40 -21.38 -9.72
C ASP A 69 10.25 -22.06 -11.09
N SER A 70 10.54 -21.32 -12.16
CA SER A 70 10.37 -21.83 -13.52
C SER A 70 11.36 -22.95 -13.86
N GLU A 71 12.58 -22.92 -13.32
CA GLU A 71 13.61 -23.93 -13.60
C GLU A 71 13.31 -25.24 -12.87
N LYS A 72 12.78 -25.15 -11.65
CA LYS A 72 12.42 -26.33 -10.83
C LYS A 72 10.99 -26.83 -11.05
N GLY A 73 10.21 -26.16 -11.91
CA GLY A 73 8.81 -26.50 -12.17
C GLY A 73 7.90 -26.33 -10.95
N ILE A 74 8.25 -25.43 -10.03
CA ILE A 74 7.48 -25.19 -8.81
C ILE A 74 6.40 -24.15 -9.10
N ASN A 75 5.15 -24.47 -8.81
CA ASN A 75 4.04 -23.52 -8.84
C ASN A 75 3.03 -23.83 -7.72
N VAL A 76 3.19 -23.16 -6.58
CA VAL A 76 2.30 -23.31 -5.43
C VAL A 76 1.00 -22.53 -5.70
N PRO A 77 -0.20 -23.14 -5.60
CA PRO A 77 -1.45 -22.43 -5.81
C PRO A 77 -1.76 -21.45 -4.68
N ALA A 78 -2.55 -20.41 -4.97
CA ALA A 78 -2.85 -19.31 -4.03
C ALA A 78 -3.32 -19.78 -2.64
N ASN A 79 -4.19 -20.80 -2.57
CA ASN A 79 -4.70 -21.33 -1.30
C ASN A 79 -3.63 -21.96 -0.39
N LYS A 80 -2.48 -22.36 -0.95
CA LYS A 80 -1.35 -22.93 -0.21
C LYS A 80 -0.27 -21.89 0.11
N ARG A 81 -0.40 -20.65 -0.36
CA ARG A 81 0.56 -19.56 -0.08
C ARG A 81 0.29 -18.83 1.24
N ARG A 82 -0.83 -19.12 1.92
CA ARG A 82 -1.27 -18.45 3.17
C ARG A 82 -1.38 -16.92 3.03
N VAL A 83 -1.92 -16.48 1.90
CA VAL A 83 -2.09 -15.07 1.54
C VAL A 83 -3.54 -14.64 1.61
N GLY A 84 -3.77 -13.37 1.96
CA GLY A 84 -5.07 -12.72 1.89
C GLY A 84 -5.15 -11.87 0.62
N PHE A 85 -6.29 -11.90 -0.07
CA PHE A 85 -6.49 -11.08 -1.28
C PHE A 85 -7.80 -10.31 -1.21
N LEU A 86 -7.71 -8.99 -1.31
CA LEU A 86 -8.83 -8.06 -1.39
C LEU A 86 -8.98 -7.57 -2.84
N PHE A 87 -10.08 -7.93 -3.46
CA PHE A 87 -10.41 -7.52 -4.83
C PHE A 87 -11.05 -6.12 -4.87
N GLN A 88 -10.91 -5.43 -6.00
CA GLN A 88 -11.54 -4.14 -6.31
C GLN A 88 -13.05 -4.16 -6.08
N ASN A 89 -13.71 -5.25 -6.50
CA ASN A 89 -15.07 -5.56 -6.08
C ASN A 89 -14.97 -6.42 -4.82
N TYR A 90 -15.54 -5.95 -3.70
CA TYR A 90 -15.43 -6.58 -2.37
C TYR A 90 -15.78 -8.08 -2.31
N ALA A 91 -16.40 -8.62 -3.37
CA ALA A 91 -16.68 -10.03 -3.57
C ALA A 91 -17.40 -10.65 -2.37
N LEU A 92 -18.24 -9.85 -1.69
CA LEU A 92 -19.07 -10.32 -0.58
C LEU A 92 -20.19 -11.21 -1.12
N TRP A 93 -20.54 -12.25 -0.36
CA TRP A 93 -21.71 -13.07 -0.68
C TRP A 93 -22.97 -12.29 -0.30
N PRO A 94 -23.82 -11.91 -1.27
CA PRO A 94 -24.97 -11.04 -1.01
C PRO A 94 -26.04 -11.71 -0.13
N ASN A 95 -26.11 -13.04 -0.18
CA ASN A 95 -27.09 -13.85 0.54
C ASN A 95 -26.58 -14.32 1.91
N MET A 96 -25.42 -13.82 2.36
CA MET A 96 -24.83 -14.14 3.66
C MET A 96 -24.78 -12.87 4.52
N THR A 97 -25.00 -12.99 5.82
CA THR A 97 -24.79 -11.88 6.76
C THR A 97 -23.30 -11.52 6.86
N VAL A 98 -22.98 -10.40 7.51
CA VAL A 98 -21.59 -10.01 7.81
C VAL A 98 -20.87 -11.13 8.57
N TYR A 99 -21.51 -11.69 9.60
CA TYR A 99 -20.96 -12.80 10.37
C TYR A 99 -20.65 -13.99 9.45
N GLN A 100 -21.58 -14.38 8.60
CA GLN A 100 -21.42 -15.52 7.69
C GLN A 100 -20.33 -15.27 6.64
N ASN A 101 -20.21 -14.04 6.12
CA ASN A 101 -19.17 -13.65 5.17
C ASN A 101 -17.77 -13.82 5.77
N ILE A 102 -17.56 -13.38 7.02
CA ILE A 102 -16.26 -13.51 7.69
C ILE A 102 -16.00 -14.98 8.07
N MET A 103 -17.02 -15.65 8.61
CA MET A 103 -16.93 -17.03 9.09
C MET A 103 -16.62 -18.04 7.98
N PHE A 104 -17.09 -17.80 6.76
CA PHE A 104 -16.88 -18.73 5.64
C PHE A 104 -15.40 -19.04 5.36
N GLY A 105 -14.54 -18.03 5.45
CA GLY A 105 -13.09 -18.21 5.25
C GLY A 105 -12.46 -19.11 6.31
N LEU A 106 -12.95 -19.05 7.55
CA LEU A 106 -12.43 -19.82 8.68
C LEU A 106 -12.86 -21.29 8.64
N LYS A 107 -14.09 -21.58 8.21
CA LYS A 107 -14.66 -22.95 8.15
C LYS A 107 -13.89 -23.90 7.24
N ASN A 108 -13.21 -23.35 6.23
CA ASN A 108 -12.47 -24.11 5.23
C ASN A 108 -11.00 -24.35 5.62
N ILE A 109 -10.54 -23.78 6.73
CA ILE A 109 -9.16 -23.98 7.21
C ILE A 109 -9.05 -25.39 7.81
N LYS A 110 -8.20 -26.20 7.18
CA LYS A 110 -7.78 -27.52 7.68
C LYS A 110 -6.28 -27.64 7.53
N GLU A 111 -5.57 -27.44 8.63
CA GLU A 111 -4.12 -27.37 8.67
C GLU A 111 -3.59 -28.09 9.90
N GLU A 112 -2.28 -28.28 9.97
CA GLU A 112 -1.63 -28.71 11.20
C GLU A 112 -1.72 -27.59 12.24
N LEU A 113 -2.51 -27.82 13.29
CA LEU A 113 -2.84 -26.85 14.33
C LEU A 113 -2.57 -27.45 15.72
N PRO A 114 -2.24 -26.62 16.72
CA PRO A 114 -2.18 -27.05 18.12
C PRO A 114 -3.49 -27.74 18.55
N VAL A 115 -3.38 -28.82 19.31
CA VAL A 115 -4.50 -29.41 20.03
C VAL A 115 -4.80 -28.49 21.21
N ILE A 116 -6.05 -28.02 21.31
CA ILE A 116 -6.48 -27.05 22.32
C ILE A 116 -7.63 -27.65 23.11
N ASP A 117 -7.59 -27.49 24.44
CA ASP A 117 -8.75 -27.76 25.28
C ASP A 117 -9.71 -26.55 25.26
N VAL A 118 -10.77 -26.67 24.46
CA VAL A 118 -11.75 -25.60 24.23
C VAL A 118 -12.54 -25.29 25.49
N GLU A 119 -12.79 -26.28 26.35
CA GLU A 119 -13.54 -26.08 27.59
C GLU A 119 -12.70 -25.32 28.62
N ALA A 120 -11.43 -25.67 28.77
CA ALA A 120 -10.49 -24.93 29.62
C ALA A 120 -10.39 -23.46 29.22
N LYS A 121 -10.27 -23.19 27.91
CA LYS A 121 -10.29 -21.82 27.38
C LYS A 121 -11.59 -21.11 27.70
N ARG A 122 -12.74 -21.72 27.38
CA ARG A 122 -14.07 -21.16 27.61
C ARG A 122 -14.31 -20.85 29.10
N TYR A 123 -13.93 -21.75 29.99
CA TYR A 123 -14.07 -21.53 31.43
C TYR A 123 -13.18 -20.38 31.91
N THR A 124 -11.96 -20.27 31.40
CA THR A 124 -11.08 -19.15 31.74
C THR A 124 -11.64 -17.81 31.27
N ASP A 125 -12.20 -17.75 30.06
CA ASP A 125 -12.83 -16.55 29.52
C ASP A 125 -14.09 -16.16 30.34
N ILE A 126 -14.93 -17.14 30.69
CA ILE A 126 -16.09 -16.93 31.58
C ILE A 126 -15.61 -16.42 32.95
N MET A 127 -14.64 -17.09 33.58
CA MET A 127 -14.10 -16.69 34.88
C MET A 127 -13.54 -15.27 34.87
N ARG A 128 -12.91 -14.85 33.77
CA ARG A 128 -12.42 -13.47 33.58
C ARG A 128 -13.58 -12.48 33.56
N ALA A 129 -14.65 -12.78 32.83
CA ALA A 129 -15.84 -11.92 32.83
C ALA A 129 -16.50 -11.83 34.22
N LEU A 130 -16.56 -12.96 34.94
CA LEU A 130 -17.13 -13.06 36.28
C LEU A 130 -16.37 -12.25 37.35
N GLN A 131 -15.15 -11.77 37.08
CA GLN A 131 -14.44 -10.85 38.00
C GLN A 131 -15.19 -9.54 38.26
N ASN A 132 -16.17 -9.19 37.41
CA ASN A 132 -16.85 -7.90 37.45
C ASN A 132 -18.37 -8.08 37.24
N GLY A 133 -19.03 -8.73 38.20
CA GLY A 133 -20.47 -9.01 38.17
C GLY A 133 -21.34 -7.76 38.00
N LYS A 134 -21.00 -6.66 38.68
CA LYS A 134 -21.66 -5.35 38.49
C LYS A 134 -21.62 -4.85 37.05
N ARG A 135 -20.49 -5.02 36.36
CA ARG A 135 -20.35 -4.63 34.95
C ARG A 135 -21.22 -5.51 34.05
N ILE A 136 -21.27 -6.82 34.29
CA ILE A 136 -22.18 -7.73 33.59
C ILE A 136 -23.62 -7.25 33.72
N LYS A 137 -24.06 -6.91 34.95
CA LYS A 137 -25.41 -6.37 35.19
C LYS A 137 -25.63 -5.07 34.42
N ALA A 138 -24.70 -4.14 34.47
CA ALA A 138 -24.81 -2.85 33.76
C ALA A 138 -24.97 -3.02 32.24
N GLU A 139 -24.15 -3.86 31.61
CA GLU A 139 -24.21 -4.10 30.16
C GLU A 139 -25.54 -4.71 29.72
N VAL A 140 -26.07 -5.69 30.48
CA VAL A 140 -27.35 -6.32 30.19
C VAL A 140 -28.53 -5.37 30.45
N MET A 141 -28.47 -4.57 31.52
CA MET A 141 -29.53 -3.61 31.85
C MET A 141 -29.66 -2.49 30.81
N ASP A 142 -28.57 -2.09 30.15
CA ASP A 142 -28.63 -1.13 29.04
C ASP A 142 -29.14 -1.75 27.71
N CYS A 143 -29.64 -2.99 27.74
CA CYS A 143 -30.28 -3.66 26.61
C CYS A 143 -31.80 -3.73 26.70
N TYR A 144 -32.40 -3.19 27.76
CA TYR A 144 -33.85 -3.05 27.88
C TYR A 144 -34.34 -1.90 26.99
N ASP A 145 -35.43 -2.13 26.28
CA ASP A 145 -36.10 -1.08 25.52
C ASP A 145 -36.96 -0.18 26.42
N LYS A 146 -37.56 0.86 25.83
CA LYS A 146 -38.45 1.80 26.54
C LYS A 146 -39.71 1.14 27.12
N ASN A 147 -40.04 -0.07 26.67
CA ASN A 147 -41.19 -0.86 27.11
C ASN A 147 -40.80 -1.90 28.16
N GLY A 148 -39.53 -1.93 28.60
CA GLY A 148 -39.02 -2.89 29.58
C GLY A 148 -38.77 -4.30 29.00
N LYS A 149 -38.72 -4.46 27.68
CA LYS A 149 -38.39 -5.72 27.03
C LYS A 149 -36.88 -5.82 26.77
N LEU A 150 -36.28 -6.92 27.19
CA LEU A 150 -34.86 -7.22 26.97
C LEU A 150 -34.63 -7.71 25.53
N ASP A 151 -33.66 -7.11 24.85
CA ASP A 151 -33.10 -7.63 23.60
C ASP A 151 -31.90 -8.54 23.90
N ASN A 152 -32.12 -9.86 23.84
CA ASN A 152 -31.10 -10.86 24.12
C ASN A 152 -29.90 -10.77 23.17
N ASN A 153 -30.14 -10.50 21.88
CA ASN A 153 -29.05 -10.40 20.90
C ASN A 153 -28.16 -9.21 21.19
N ARG A 154 -28.78 -8.06 21.53
CA ARG A 154 -28.05 -6.88 21.97
C ARG A 154 -27.25 -7.13 23.25
N ALA A 155 -27.82 -7.86 24.21
CA ALA A 155 -27.13 -8.24 25.44
C ALA A 155 -25.90 -9.12 25.16
N TYR A 156 -26.02 -10.12 24.27
CA TYR A 156 -24.86 -10.94 23.89
C TYR A 156 -23.74 -10.11 23.26
N VAL A 157 -24.06 -9.23 22.31
CA VAL A 157 -23.07 -8.36 21.64
C VAL A 157 -22.35 -7.47 22.67
N LYS A 158 -23.08 -6.88 23.62
CA LYS A 158 -22.44 -6.07 24.66
C LYS A 158 -21.53 -6.86 25.58
N LEU A 159 -21.95 -8.05 26.01
CA LEU A 159 -21.11 -8.92 26.83
C LEU A 159 -19.84 -9.35 26.08
N ILE A 160 -19.96 -9.63 24.78
CA ILE A 160 -18.83 -9.93 23.91
C ILE A 160 -17.84 -8.75 23.86
N ASP A 161 -18.33 -7.54 23.61
CA ASP A 161 -17.46 -6.38 23.43
C ASP A 161 -16.84 -5.92 24.77
N ALA A 162 -17.59 -6.01 25.87
CA ALA A 162 -17.13 -5.60 27.19
C ALA A 162 -16.06 -6.52 27.80
N PHE A 163 -16.15 -7.83 27.52
CA PHE A 163 -15.32 -8.86 28.14
C PHE A 163 -14.51 -9.71 27.15
N GLU A 164 -14.50 -9.33 25.87
CA GLU A 164 -13.79 -10.01 24.78
C GLU A 164 -14.18 -11.49 24.57
N LEU A 165 -15.43 -11.83 24.88
CA LEU A 165 -15.92 -13.20 24.84
C LEU A 165 -16.27 -13.68 23.42
N SER A 166 -16.34 -15.01 23.26
CA SER A 166 -17.11 -15.62 22.16
C SER A 166 -18.62 -15.53 22.43
N ILE A 167 -19.43 -15.84 21.42
CA ILE A 167 -20.88 -15.95 21.55
C ILE A 167 -21.28 -17.05 22.53
N PHE A 168 -20.53 -18.15 22.59
CA PHE A 168 -20.84 -19.28 23.45
C PHE A 168 -20.55 -18.93 24.91
N SER A 169 -19.42 -18.29 25.16
CA SER A 169 -19.05 -17.78 26.49
C SER A 169 -20.02 -16.68 26.96
N ALA A 170 -20.39 -15.75 26.08
CA ALA A 170 -21.33 -14.69 26.41
C ALA A 170 -22.76 -15.20 26.69
N LYS A 171 -23.26 -16.17 25.92
CA LYS A 171 -24.52 -16.86 26.21
C LYS A 171 -24.47 -17.54 27.57
N THR A 172 -23.37 -18.22 27.87
CA THR A 172 -23.19 -18.86 29.18
C THR A 172 -23.26 -17.84 30.30
N VAL A 173 -22.49 -16.73 30.21
CA VAL A 173 -22.50 -15.65 31.22
C VAL A 173 -23.89 -15.05 31.40
N PHE A 174 -24.62 -14.85 30.30
CA PHE A 174 -25.99 -14.34 30.34
C PHE A 174 -26.95 -15.30 31.06
N GLU A 175 -26.85 -16.60 30.77
CA GLU A 175 -27.67 -17.68 31.37
C GLU A 175 -27.41 -17.87 32.87
N LEU A 176 -26.26 -17.43 33.40
CA LEU A 176 -25.99 -17.42 34.85
C LEU A 176 -26.86 -16.40 35.62
N LYS A 177 -27.61 -15.54 34.91
CA LYS A 177 -28.58 -14.58 35.48
C LYS A 177 -28.01 -13.64 36.55
N ILE A 178 -26.72 -13.33 36.45
CA ILE A 178 -26.04 -12.39 37.35
C ILE A 178 -26.71 -11.01 37.33
N HIS A 179 -27.25 -10.61 36.18
CA HIS A 179 -27.95 -9.35 35.99
C HIS A 179 -29.27 -9.26 36.76
N GLU A 180 -29.90 -10.38 37.11
CA GLU A 180 -31.15 -10.44 37.90
C GLU A 180 -30.89 -10.33 39.42
N SER A 181 -29.63 -10.49 39.87
CA SER A 181 -29.28 -10.48 41.29
C SER A 181 -29.14 -9.05 41.86
N ASP A 182 -29.56 -8.85 43.11
CA ASP A 182 -29.31 -7.62 43.88
C ASP A 182 -27.82 -7.47 44.24
N ASN A 183 -27.12 -8.59 44.47
CA ASN A 183 -25.68 -8.68 44.72
C ASN A 183 -24.99 -9.43 43.56
N PRO A 184 -24.75 -8.77 42.41
CA PRO A 184 -24.23 -9.43 41.22
C PRO A 184 -22.80 -9.96 41.39
N ASP A 185 -21.94 -9.27 42.16
CA ASP A 185 -20.56 -9.70 42.39
C ASP A 185 -20.51 -11.00 43.22
N GLU A 186 -21.34 -11.13 44.25
CA GLU A 186 -21.41 -12.34 45.09
C GLU A 186 -21.84 -13.57 44.29
N VAL A 187 -22.84 -13.41 43.42
CA VAL A 187 -23.28 -14.49 42.51
C VAL A 187 -22.19 -14.82 41.49
N ALA A 188 -21.51 -13.80 40.95
CA ALA A 188 -20.42 -14.00 40.01
C ALA A 188 -19.23 -14.75 40.65
N ASP A 189 -18.86 -14.41 41.89
CA ASP A 189 -17.79 -15.09 42.64
C ASP A 189 -18.14 -16.56 42.92
N LYS A 190 -19.40 -16.87 43.25
CA LYS A 190 -19.86 -18.25 43.43
C LYS A 190 -19.67 -19.07 42.15
N TYR A 191 -20.14 -18.57 41.01
CA TYR A 191 -19.97 -19.27 39.73
C TYR A 191 -18.50 -19.33 39.30
N ARG A 192 -17.71 -18.29 39.60
CA ARG A 192 -16.28 -18.29 39.32
C ARG A 192 -15.58 -19.43 40.04
N ALA A 193 -15.88 -19.66 41.32
CA ALA A 193 -15.34 -20.79 42.07
C ALA A 193 -15.77 -22.16 41.48
N GLU A 194 -17.01 -22.26 40.98
CA GLU A 194 -17.49 -23.45 40.28
C GLU A 194 -16.70 -23.73 38.98
N TYR A 195 -16.51 -22.70 38.14
CA TYR A 195 -15.72 -22.83 36.91
C TYR A 195 -14.22 -23.06 37.18
N GLU A 196 -13.68 -22.53 38.28
CA GLU A 196 -12.31 -22.80 38.72
C GLU A 196 -12.12 -24.28 39.06
N GLN A 197 -13.06 -24.89 39.79
CA GLN A 197 -13.02 -26.33 40.07
C GLN A 197 -13.10 -27.17 38.79
N LYS A 198 -13.96 -26.78 37.83
CA LYS A 198 -14.03 -27.44 36.53
C LYS A 198 -12.72 -27.31 35.75
N LEU A 199 -12.10 -26.12 35.74
CA LEU A 199 -10.82 -25.90 35.08
C LEU A 199 -9.70 -26.75 35.71
N VAL A 200 -9.61 -26.79 37.05
CA VAL A 200 -8.65 -27.64 37.76
C VAL A 200 -8.84 -29.12 37.38
N SER A 201 -10.08 -29.60 37.30
CA SER A 201 -10.36 -30.98 36.91
C SER A 201 -9.86 -31.32 35.49
N ILE A 202 -9.96 -30.37 34.54
CA ILE A 202 -9.43 -30.53 33.18
C ILE A 202 -7.90 -30.56 33.19
N VAL A 203 -7.28 -29.64 33.91
CA VAL A 203 -5.81 -29.57 34.05
C VAL A 203 -5.26 -30.85 34.66
N ASP A 204 -5.89 -31.36 35.72
CA ASP A 204 -5.48 -32.63 36.37
C ASP A 204 -5.69 -33.83 35.44
N ALA A 205 -6.75 -33.84 34.63
CA ALA A 205 -6.99 -34.89 33.64
C ALA A 205 -5.92 -34.92 32.54
N HIS A 206 -5.44 -33.76 32.08
CA HIS A 206 -4.28 -33.70 31.18
C HIS A 206 -2.99 -34.14 31.89
N ARG A 207 -2.77 -33.68 33.12
CA ARG A 207 -1.59 -34.05 33.91
C ARG A 207 -1.50 -35.56 34.13
N ALA A 208 -2.63 -36.23 34.36
CA ALA A 208 -2.72 -37.68 34.47
C ALA A 208 -2.32 -38.43 33.18
N LYS A 209 -2.42 -37.78 32.01
CA LYS A 209 -1.96 -38.30 30.70
C LYS A 209 -0.51 -37.92 30.39
N GLY A 210 0.18 -37.23 31.30
CA GLY A 210 1.53 -36.68 31.07
C GLY A 210 1.54 -35.46 30.14
N GLU A 211 0.43 -34.72 30.10
CA GLU A 211 0.25 -33.51 29.30
C GLU A 211 0.09 -32.29 30.21
N GLU A 212 0.46 -31.12 29.70
CA GLU A 212 0.26 -29.83 30.36
C GLU A 212 -0.49 -28.88 29.43
N LEU A 213 -1.20 -27.88 29.98
CA LEU A 213 -1.81 -26.81 29.19
C LEU A 213 -0.96 -25.55 29.31
N ASN A 214 -0.56 -24.97 28.18
CA ASN A 214 0.14 -23.69 28.18
C ASN A 214 -0.83 -22.50 28.36
N LYS A 215 -0.32 -21.27 28.25
CA LYS A 215 -1.11 -20.04 28.41
C LYS A 215 -2.22 -19.87 27.37
N ASP A 216 -2.09 -20.52 26.23
CA ASP A 216 -3.04 -20.50 25.12
C ASP A 216 -3.96 -21.74 25.13
N PHE A 217 -3.93 -22.53 26.21
CA PHE A 217 -4.66 -23.79 26.40
C PHE A 217 -4.31 -24.87 25.38
N GLU A 218 -3.11 -24.77 24.80
CA GLU A 218 -2.57 -25.79 23.92
C GLU A 218 -1.99 -26.92 24.75
N VAL A 219 -2.24 -28.16 24.30
CA VAL A 219 -1.73 -29.37 24.93
C VAL A 219 -0.23 -29.48 24.65
N VAL A 220 0.57 -29.50 25.71
CA VAL A 220 2.02 -29.67 25.67
C VAL A 220 2.38 -31.05 26.21
N LYS A 221 3.17 -31.80 25.45
CA LYS A 221 3.66 -33.12 25.85
C LYS A 221 5.18 -33.16 25.72
N ALA A 222 5.86 -33.52 26.80
CA ALA A 222 7.34 -33.52 26.86
C ALA A 222 7.97 -32.19 26.40
N GLY A 223 7.36 -31.06 26.75
CA GLY A 223 7.86 -29.71 26.42
C GLY A 223 7.55 -29.19 25.02
N ASN A 224 6.90 -29.99 24.15
CA ASN A 224 6.48 -29.57 22.82
C ASN A 224 4.96 -29.47 22.72
N VAL A 225 4.46 -28.47 22.00
CA VAL A 225 3.03 -28.34 21.68
C VAL A 225 2.61 -29.48 20.76
N VAL A 226 1.56 -30.20 21.13
CA VAL A 226 0.99 -31.28 20.33
C VAL A 226 0.19 -30.67 19.19
N THR A 227 0.53 -31.06 17.96
CA THR A 227 -0.16 -30.62 16.75
C THR A 227 -0.91 -31.77 16.08
N GLU A 228 -2.04 -31.47 15.44
CA GLU A 228 -2.76 -32.40 14.58
C GLU A 228 -3.39 -31.68 13.38
N VAL A 229 -3.66 -32.43 12.30
CA VAL A 229 -4.36 -31.88 11.12
C VAL A 229 -5.86 -31.82 11.40
N ARG A 230 -6.34 -30.68 11.88
CA ARG A 230 -7.74 -30.46 12.27
C ARG A 230 -8.34 -29.20 11.64
N LYS A 231 -9.65 -29.06 11.78
CA LYS A 231 -10.36 -27.80 11.53
C LYS A 231 -10.40 -26.96 12.80
N LEU A 232 -10.60 -25.66 12.64
CA LEU A 232 -10.95 -24.78 13.75
C LEU A 232 -12.30 -25.21 14.33
N THR A 233 -12.38 -25.21 15.65
CA THR A 233 -13.63 -25.37 16.38
C THR A 233 -14.49 -24.11 16.28
N ASP A 234 -15.80 -24.22 16.52
CA ASP A 234 -16.70 -23.07 16.44
C ASP A 234 -16.31 -21.94 17.41
N GLU A 235 -15.79 -22.29 18.59
CA GLU A 235 -15.27 -21.35 19.58
C GLU A 235 -14.06 -20.57 19.05
N GLU A 236 -13.09 -21.27 18.44
CA GLU A 236 -11.91 -20.63 17.86
C GLU A 236 -12.29 -19.71 16.69
N MET A 237 -13.23 -20.14 15.85
CA MET A 237 -13.66 -19.35 14.72
C MET A 237 -14.41 -18.08 15.15
N ASP A 238 -15.37 -18.18 16.08
CA ASP A 238 -16.12 -17.02 16.57
C ASP A 238 -15.22 -16.05 17.35
N SER A 239 -14.29 -16.56 18.16
CA SER A 239 -13.28 -15.75 18.85
C SER A 239 -12.40 -14.96 17.87
N ARG A 240 -11.88 -15.60 16.82
CA ARG A 240 -11.09 -14.93 15.76
C ARG A 240 -11.93 -13.91 14.99
N LEU A 241 -13.16 -14.26 14.63
CA LEU A 241 -14.07 -13.36 13.92
C LEU A 241 -14.33 -12.11 14.75
N ARG A 242 -14.62 -12.24 16.04
CA ARG A 242 -14.89 -11.11 16.94
C ARG A 242 -13.67 -10.23 17.15
N GLN A 243 -12.49 -10.83 17.28
CA GLN A 243 -11.23 -10.10 17.34
C GLN A 243 -11.08 -9.18 16.11
N VAL A 244 -11.23 -9.73 14.90
CA VAL A 244 -11.09 -8.95 13.67
C VAL A 244 -12.23 -7.94 13.51
N ALA A 245 -13.44 -8.29 13.93
CA ALA A 245 -14.58 -7.39 13.89
C ALA A 245 -14.39 -6.13 14.74
N ARG A 246 -13.71 -6.25 15.88
CA ARG A 246 -13.32 -5.11 16.72
C ARG A 246 -12.29 -4.24 16.01
N ILE A 247 -11.26 -4.87 15.43
CA ILE A 247 -10.19 -4.19 14.67
C ILE A 247 -10.75 -3.32 13.53
N VAL A 248 -11.70 -3.85 12.76
CA VAL A 248 -12.33 -3.12 11.63
C VAL A 248 -13.57 -2.30 12.02
N LYS A 249 -13.99 -2.36 13.30
CA LYS A 249 -15.19 -1.70 13.85
C LYS A 249 -16.49 -2.08 13.12
N ILE A 250 -16.71 -3.38 12.89
CA ILE A 250 -17.92 -3.90 12.21
C ILE A 250 -18.82 -4.77 13.11
N GLY A 251 -18.47 -4.92 14.40
CA GLY A 251 -19.16 -5.79 15.35
C GLY A 251 -20.68 -5.57 15.46
N MET A 252 -21.15 -4.33 15.37
CA MET A 252 -22.59 -3.99 15.47
C MET A 252 -23.42 -4.36 14.23
N PHE A 253 -22.78 -4.79 13.14
CA PHE A 253 -23.44 -5.09 11.87
C PHE A 253 -23.47 -6.59 11.54
N MET A 254 -23.15 -7.46 12.50
CA MET A 254 -22.95 -8.90 12.29
C MET A 254 -24.14 -9.63 11.64
N ASP A 255 -25.35 -9.21 11.97
CA ASP A 255 -26.59 -9.83 11.48
C ASP A 255 -27.10 -9.20 10.18
N ARG A 256 -26.46 -8.13 9.69
CA ARG A 256 -26.87 -7.44 8.46
C ARG A 256 -26.34 -8.15 7.21
N TYR A 257 -27.05 -7.97 6.11
CA TYR A 257 -26.63 -8.36 4.77
C TYR A 257 -25.84 -7.24 4.09
N PRO A 258 -24.96 -7.55 3.11
CA PRO A 258 -24.18 -6.53 2.39
C PRO A 258 -25.01 -5.39 1.80
N ALA A 259 -26.22 -5.68 1.32
CA ALA A 259 -27.13 -4.68 0.75
C ALA A 259 -27.63 -3.64 1.79
N GLU A 260 -27.52 -3.93 3.09
CA GLU A 260 -27.94 -3.06 4.19
C GLU A 260 -26.79 -2.19 4.75
N LEU A 261 -25.61 -2.25 4.10
CA LEU A 261 -24.38 -1.58 4.51
C LEU A 261 -23.96 -0.50 3.52
N SER A 262 -23.32 0.56 4.02
CA SER A 262 -22.64 1.55 3.19
C SER A 262 -21.41 0.94 2.48
N GLY A 263 -20.91 1.59 1.43
CA GLY A 263 -19.73 1.12 0.69
C GLY A 263 -18.50 0.92 1.59
N GLY A 264 -18.26 1.83 2.54
CA GLY A 264 -17.15 1.72 3.50
C GLY A 264 -17.36 0.59 4.50
N GLN A 265 -18.60 0.36 4.94
CA GLN A 265 -18.94 -0.78 5.79
C GLN A 265 -18.73 -2.11 5.06
N GLN A 266 -19.16 -2.22 3.80
CA GLN A 266 -18.89 -3.40 2.98
C GLN A 266 -17.39 -3.66 2.81
N GLN A 267 -16.60 -2.61 2.60
CA GLN A 267 -15.15 -2.74 2.52
C GLN A 267 -14.55 -3.27 3.83
N ARG A 268 -14.98 -2.74 4.99
CA ARG A 268 -14.56 -3.23 6.31
C ARG A 268 -14.91 -4.71 6.51
N VAL A 269 -16.06 -5.18 6.02
CA VAL A 269 -16.43 -6.61 6.02
C VAL A 269 -15.46 -7.43 5.15
N ALA A 270 -15.12 -6.93 3.95
CA ALA A 270 -14.20 -7.63 3.05
C ALA A 270 -12.78 -7.71 3.62
N ILE A 271 -12.30 -6.63 4.24
CA ILE A 271 -11.04 -6.59 4.98
C ILE A 271 -11.09 -7.60 6.13
N ALA A 272 -12.16 -7.59 6.93
CA ALA A 272 -12.31 -8.51 8.06
C ALA A 272 -12.29 -9.98 7.62
N ARG A 273 -13.00 -10.31 6.55
CA ARG A 273 -12.99 -11.65 5.96
C ARG A 273 -11.58 -12.07 5.52
N THR A 274 -10.80 -11.14 5.00
CA THR A 274 -9.44 -11.40 4.51
C THR A 274 -8.43 -11.50 5.64
N LEU A 275 -8.61 -10.76 6.74
CA LEU A 275 -7.75 -10.78 7.93
C LEU A 275 -8.06 -11.93 8.89
N ALA A 276 -9.29 -12.44 8.94
CA ALA A 276 -9.70 -13.48 9.88
C ALA A 276 -8.83 -14.76 9.86
N PRO A 277 -8.39 -15.27 8.68
CA PRO A 277 -7.44 -16.38 8.61
C PRO A 277 -6.02 -16.08 9.13
N ARG A 278 -5.70 -14.82 9.45
CA ARG A 278 -4.36 -14.31 9.79
C ARG A 278 -3.35 -14.60 8.67
N PRO A 279 -3.57 -14.07 7.46
CA PRO A 279 -2.64 -14.27 6.35
C PRO A 279 -1.27 -13.66 6.65
N GLN A 280 -0.22 -14.23 6.07
CA GLN A 280 1.15 -13.72 6.20
C GLN A 280 1.39 -12.46 5.36
N VAL A 281 0.62 -12.31 4.28
CA VAL A 281 0.70 -11.18 3.35
C VAL A 281 -0.72 -10.82 2.93
N LEU A 282 -1.03 -9.53 2.90
CA LEU A 282 -2.31 -9.01 2.44
C LEU A 282 -2.14 -8.26 1.11
N PHE A 283 -2.80 -8.76 0.07
CA PHE A 283 -2.83 -8.16 -1.25
C PHE A 283 -4.10 -7.34 -1.44
N MET A 284 -3.99 -6.15 -2.04
CA MET A 284 -5.14 -5.32 -2.39
C MET A 284 -5.01 -4.79 -3.81
N ASP A 285 -6.02 -5.05 -4.64
CA ASP A 285 -6.08 -4.59 -6.03
C ASP A 285 -7.09 -3.44 -6.16
N GLU A 286 -6.60 -2.20 -6.17
CA GLU A 286 -7.39 -0.95 -6.24
C GLU A 286 -8.60 -0.90 -5.29
N PRO A 287 -8.44 -1.16 -3.98
CA PRO A 287 -9.57 -1.36 -3.08
C PRO A 287 -10.38 -0.08 -2.80
N LEU A 288 -9.88 1.10 -3.17
CA LEU A 288 -10.51 2.40 -2.93
C LEU A 288 -11.09 3.05 -4.21
N SER A 289 -10.91 2.45 -5.39
CA SER A 289 -11.28 3.07 -6.66
C SER A 289 -12.78 3.38 -6.77
N ASN A 290 -13.63 2.55 -6.16
CA ASN A 290 -15.09 2.63 -6.28
C ASN A 290 -15.75 3.54 -5.23
N LEU A 291 -14.95 4.20 -4.39
CA LEU A 291 -15.44 5.05 -3.30
C LEU A 291 -15.44 6.52 -3.69
N ASP A 292 -16.30 7.32 -3.06
CA ASP A 292 -16.27 8.78 -3.18
C ASP A 292 -15.07 9.39 -2.44
N ALA A 293 -14.74 10.65 -2.73
CA ALA A 293 -13.54 11.31 -2.20
C ALA A 293 -13.49 11.35 -0.66
N LYS A 294 -14.61 11.60 0.02
CA LYS A 294 -14.66 11.68 1.49
C LYS A 294 -14.41 10.31 2.10
N LEU A 295 -15.06 9.28 1.56
CA LEU A 295 -14.93 7.92 2.05
C LEU A 295 -13.55 7.32 1.72
N ARG A 296 -12.95 7.64 0.57
CA ARG A 296 -11.56 7.28 0.25
C ARG A 296 -10.60 7.79 1.32
N LEU A 297 -10.74 9.04 1.73
CA LEU A 297 -9.88 9.64 2.75
C LEU A 297 -10.05 8.95 4.12
N GLU A 298 -11.29 8.68 4.55
CA GLU A 298 -11.53 7.90 5.77
C GLU A 298 -10.89 6.51 5.71
N MET A 299 -11.08 5.79 4.61
CA MET A 299 -10.58 4.43 4.45
C MET A 299 -9.05 4.36 4.32
N ARG A 300 -8.38 5.40 3.80
CA ARG A 300 -6.91 5.50 3.82
C ARG A 300 -6.38 5.51 5.26
N TYR A 301 -6.94 6.35 6.12
CA TYR A 301 -6.56 6.37 7.54
C TYR A 301 -6.82 5.04 8.23
N GLU A 302 -7.94 4.38 7.92
CA GLU A 302 -8.26 3.05 8.45
C GLU A 302 -7.25 1.99 7.98
N LEU A 303 -6.86 1.97 6.70
CA LEU A 303 -5.85 1.05 6.18
C LEU A 303 -4.47 1.27 6.82
N GLN A 304 -4.07 2.53 7.02
CA GLN A 304 -2.83 2.86 7.70
C GLN A 304 -2.85 2.36 9.16
N ARG A 305 -3.95 2.61 9.88
CA ARG A 305 -4.13 2.08 11.24
C ARG A 305 -4.04 0.56 11.26
N LEU A 306 -4.74 -0.12 10.36
CA LEU A 306 -4.77 -1.58 10.28
C LEU A 306 -3.38 -2.16 10.03
N HIS A 307 -2.59 -1.55 9.14
CA HIS A 307 -1.22 -2.00 8.91
C HIS A 307 -0.39 -1.94 10.19
N VAL A 308 -0.46 -0.82 10.93
CA VAL A 308 0.25 -0.65 12.22
C VAL A 308 -0.25 -1.61 13.30
N GLU A 309 -1.58 -1.80 13.43
CA GLU A 309 -2.17 -2.68 14.45
C GLU A 309 -1.92 -4.16 14.18
N THR A 310 -1.88 -4.57 12.91
CA THR A 310 -1.72 -5.99 12.53
C THR A 310 -0.27 -6.41 12.31
N GLY A 311 0.64 -5.46 12.08
CA GLY A 311 2.04 -5.73 11.75
C GLY A 311 2.21 -6.59 10.49
N SER A 312 1.23 -6.54 9.58
CA SER A 312 1.18 -7.40 8.39
C SER A 312 1.76 -6.73 7.15
N THR A 313 2.50 -7.49 6.35
CA THR A 313 2.99 -7.01 5.05
C THR A 313 1.81 -6.78 4.09
N PHE A 314 1.65 -5.55 3.62
CA PHE A 314 0.61 -5.15 2.68
C PHE A 314 1.24 -4.87 1.31
N VAL A 315 0.65 -5.43 0.26
CA VAL A 315 0.99 -5.10 -1.12
C VAL A 315 -0.25 -4.55 -1.80
N TYR A 316 -0.20 -3.27 -2.14
CA TYR A 316 -1.34 -2.46 -2.54
C TYR A 316 -1.14 -1.97 -3.98
N VAL A 317 -2.12 -2.17 -4.85
CA VAL A 317 -2.10 -1.63 -6.22
C VAL A 317 -3.00 -0.40 -6.28
N THR A 318 -2.49 0.67 -6.89
CA THR A 318 -3.28 1.86 -7.19
C THR A 318 -2.78 2.59 -8.43
N HIS A 319 -3.65 3.41 -9.00
CA HIS A 319 -3.31 4.43 -9.97
C HIS A 319 -3.29 5.84 -9.35
N ASP A 320 -3.74 5.99 -8.09
CA ASP A 320 -3.76 7.27 -7.38
C ASP A 320 -2.40 7.50 -6.69
N GLN A 321 -1.69 8.54 -7.14
CA GLN A 321 -0.42 8.95 -6.57
C GLN A 321 -0.56 9.33 -5.09
N MET A 322 -1.64 10.00 -4.70
CA MET A 322 -1.85 10.40 -3.30
C MET A 322 -1.98 9.20 -2.39
N GLU A 323 -2.58 8.10 -2.85
CA GLU A 323 -2.63 6.84 -2.09
C GLU A 323 -1.24 6.26 -1.89
N ALA A 324 -0.45 6.17 -2.96
CA ALA A 324 0.93 5.69 -2.88
C ALA A 324 1.77 6.56 -1.96
N MET A 325 1.63 7.89 -2.03
CA MET A 325 2.41 8.84 -1.26
C MET A 325 2.06 8.84 0.23
N THR A 326 0.84 8.46 0.61
CA THR A 326 0.36 8.53 2.00
C THR A 326 0.38 7.18 2.72
N LEU A 327 0.14 6.09 2.01
CA LEU A 327 0.05 4.75 2.60
C LEU A 327 1.38 4.00 2.58
N ALA A 328 2.20 4.22 1.55
CA ALA A 328 3.33 3.36 1.28
C ALA A 328 4.53 3.67 2.18
N THR A 329 5.16 2.61 2.67
CA THR A 329 6.55 2.63 3.16
C THR A 329 7.55 2.66 2.00
N GLN A 330 7.20 2.02 0.88
CA GLN A 330 7.96 2.00 -0.37
C GLN A 330 7.00 1.98 -1.56
N ILE A 331 7.32 2.75 -2.59
CA ILE A 331 6.60 2.78 -3.86
C ILE A 331 7.41 2.00 -4.88
N CYS A 332 6.78 1.00 -5.50
CA CYS A 332 7.28 0.30 -6.67
C CYS A 332 6.59 0.91 -7.90
N LEU A 333 7.30 1.81 -8.57
CA LEU A 333 6.80 2.50 -9.75
C LEU A 333 7.15 1.70 -11.01
N VAL A 334 6.13 1.34 -11.78
CA VAL A 334 6.24 0.45 -12.94
C VAL A 334 5.70 1.14 -14.18
N GLU A 335 6.43 1.00 -15.29
CA GLU A 335 6.02 1.45 -16.62
C GLU A 335 6.27 0.34 -17.63
N ASN A 336 5.28 0.03 -18.47
CA ASN A 336 5.40 -0.97 -19.54
C ASN A 336 5.98 -2.35 -19.09
N GLY A 337 5.61 -2.79 -17.88
CA GLY A 337 6.08 -4.05 -17.29
C GLY A 337 7.49 -3.99 -16.70
N VAL A 338 8.15 -2.84 -16.71
CA VAL A 338 9.52 -2.61 -16.22
C VAL A 338 9.48 -1.77 -14.94
N LEU A 339 10.28 -2.16 -13.96
CA LEU A 339 10.49 -1.37 -12.74
C LEU A 339 11.28 -0.10 -13.07
N GLN A 340 10.70 1.06 -12.74
CA GLN A 340 11.33 2.36 -12.95
C GLN A 340 12.07 2.84 -11.71
N GLN A 341 11.43 2.71 -10.54
CA GLN A 341 12.05 3.05 -9.25
C GLN A 341 11.35 2.29 -8.11
N TYR A 342 12.13 1.89 -7.11
CA TYR A 342 11.64 1.31 -5.87
C TYR A 342 12.26 2.03 -4.67
N ALA A 343 11.50 2.93 -4.03
CA ALA A 343 12.01 3.79 -2.97
C ALA A 343 10.87 4.33 -2.06
N PRO A 344 11.16 4.89 -0.88
CA PRO A 344 10.17 5.60 -0.06
C PRO A 344 9.47 6.74 -0.82
N PRO A 345 8.22 7.09 -0.48
CA PRO A 345 7.45 8.13 -1.17
C PRO A 345 8.17 9.45 -1.42
N LEU A 346 8.75 10.05 -0.36
CA LEU A 346 9.44 11.34 -0.48
C LEU A 346 10.74 11.24 -1.27
N GLU A 347 11.36 10.07 -1.31
CA GLU A 347 12.56 9.84 -2.12
C GLU A 347 12.19 9.74 -3.60
N VAL A 348 11.12 9.02 -3.95
CA VAL A 348 10.58 9.00 -5.32
C VAL A 348 10.22 10.41 -5.80
N TYR A 349 9.64 11.24 -4.91
CA TYR A 349 9.27 12.61 -5.25
C TYR A 349 10.47 13.55 -5.45
N ARG A 350 11.43 13.53 -4.51
CA ARG A 350 12.59 14.46 -4.48
C ARG A 350 13.76 14.00 -5.33
N ARG A 351 13.92 12.70 -5.53
CA ARG A 351 15.02 12.08 -6.29
C ARG A 351 14.47 11.04 -7.27
N PRO A 352 13.67 11.47 -8.26
CA PRO A 352 13.24 10.58 -9.34
C PRO A 352 14.43 10.10 -10.16
N GLU A 353 14.51 8.81 -10.47
CA GLU A 353 15.64 8.22 -11.22
C GLU A 353 15.66 8.62 -12.70
N ASN A 354 14.50 8.93 -13.27
CA ASN A 354 14.36 9.29 -14.68
C ASN A 354 13.19 10.26 -14.92
N LEU A 355 13.09 10.77 -16.15
CA LEU A 355 12.09 11.75 -16.57
C LEU A 355 10.66 11.26 -16.37
N PHE A 356 10.38 9.97 -16.61
CA PHE A 356 9.06 9.39 -16.38
C PHE A 356 8.68 9.47 -14.90
N VAL A 357 9.58 9.10 -13.98
CA VAL A 357 9.28 9.17 -12.53
C VAL A 357 9.05 10.61 -12.09
N ALA A 358 9.85 11.55 -12.61
CA ALA A 358 9.74 12.97 -12.29
C ALA A 358 8.38 13.55 -12.73
N ASP A 359 7.93 13.19 -13.94
CA ASP A 359 6.64 13.61 -14.49
C ASP A 359 5.46 12.94 -13.77
N PHE A 360 5.57 11.63 -13.57
CA PHE A 360 4.46 10.81 -13.10
C PHE A 360 4.15 11.03 -11.62
N VAL A 361 5.10 11.43 -10.78
CA VAL A 361 4.86 11.61 -9.34
C VAL A 361 4.85 13.09 -8.99
N GLY A 362 3.67 13.61 -8.67
CA GLY A 362 3.43 15.01 -8.31
C GLY A 362 2.20 15.58 -9.00
N ASN A 363 1.40 16.34 -8.27
CA ASN A 363 0.25 17.05 -8.83
C ASN A 363 0.13 18.44 -8.18
N PRO A 364 0.35 19.55 -8.93
CA PRO A 364 0.56 19.63 -10.38
C PRO A 364 1.85 18.96 -10.88
N SER A 365 1.91 18.64 -12.17
CA SER A 365 3.09 18.00 -12.78
C SER A 365 4.31 18.92 -12.76
N ILE A 366 5.50 18.30 -12.77
CA ILE A 366 6.77 19.03 -12.81
C ILE A 366 6.92 19.83 -14.10
N ASN A 367 7.59 20.97 -14.04
CA ASN A 367 7.93 21.73 -15.24
C ASN A 367 9.21 21.18 -15.84
N PHE A 368 9.20 20.78 -17.10
CA PHE A 368 10.41 20.47 -17.85
C PHE A 368 10.86 21.65 -18.71
N VAL A 369 12.16 21.91 -18.68
CA VAL A 369 12.82 22.96 -19.46
C VAL A 369 14.01 22.33 -20.16
N GLU A 370 14.03 22.41 -21.48
CA GLU A 370 15.22 22.04 -22.25
C GLU A 370 16.37 22.99 -21.96
N ALA A 371 17.54 22.40 -21.78
CA ALA A 371 18.74 23.13 -21.42
C ALA A 371 19.92 22.65 -22.27
N LYS A 372 20.81 23.57 -22.65
CA LYS A 372 22.06 23.22 -23.31
C LYS A 372 23.26 23.77 -22.55
N GLY A 373 24.28 22.96 -22.30
CA GLY A 373 25.38 23.42 -21.47
C GLY A 373 26.57 22.49 -21.28
N THR A 374 27.54 22.97 -20.51
CA THR A 374 28.78 22.26 -20.19
C THR A 374 29.21 22.48 -18.74
N GLN A 375 29.90 21.49 -18.18
CA GLN A 375 30.47 21.61 -16.84
C GLN A 375 31.63 22.61 -16.81
N GLN A 376 31.67 23.42 -15.75
CA GLN A 376 32.69 24.40 -15.47
C GLN A 376 33.76 23.83 -14.53
N GLY A 377 34.90 24.52 -14.41
CA GLY A 377 36.03 24.07 -13.58
C GLY A 377 35.73 24.01 -12.07
N ASP A 378 34.69 24.72 -11.60
CA ASP A 378 34.19 24.68 -10.22
C ASP A 378 33.18 23.56 -9.96
N GLY A 379 32.90 22.71 -10.96
CA GLY A 379 31.96 21.60 -10.88
C GLY A 379 30.51 21.96 -11.24
N SER A 380 30.17 23.24 -11.31
CA SER A 380 28.84 23.69 -11.74
C SER A 380 28.61 23.48 -13.24
N ILE A 381 27.37 23.56 -13.69
CA ILE A 381 27.01 23.38 -15.10
C ILE A 381 26.39 24.69 -15.59
N SER A 382 27.02 25.31 -16.59
CA SER A 382 26.47 26.50 -17.24
C SER A 382 25.45 26.05 -18.28
N LEU A 383 24.23 26.55 -18.20
CA LEU A 383 23.08 26.16 -19.00
C LEU A 383 22.48 27.37 -19.73
N ASP A 384 22.04 27.12 -20.95
CA ASP A 384 21.12 27.97 -21.71
C ASP A 384 19.73 27.32 -21.65
N ILE A 385 18.77 28.01 -21.04
CA ILE A 385 17.40 27.52 -20.80
C ILE A 385 16.37 28.49 -21.37
N LEU A 386 15.12 28.03 -21.55
CA LEU A 386 13.98 28.87 -21.95
C LEU A 386 14.23 29.75 -23.20
N GLY A 387 15.07 29.29 -24.13
CA GLY A 387 15.37 30.00 -25.38
C GLY A 387 16.30 31.21 -25.23
N GLY A 388 17.32 31.12 -24.37
CA GLY A 388 18.40 32.14 -24.28
C GLY A 388 18.72 32.62 -22.87
N VAL A 389 18.02 32.15 -21.84
CA VAL A 389 18.30 32.53 -20.45
C VAL A 389 19.55 31.79 -19.97
N LYS A 390 20.57 32.54 -19.57
CA LYS A 390 21.78 31.97 -18.96
C LYS A 390 21.54 31.65 -17.50
N ALA A 391 21.84 30.40 -17.13
CA ALA A 391 21.71 29.92 -15.77
C ALA A 391 22.91 29.05 -15.39
N LYS A 392 23.24 29.04 -14.10
CA LYS A 392 24.25 28.19 -13.50
C LYS A 392 23.57 27.17 -12.60
N PHE A 393 23.70 25.90 -12.95
CA PHE A 393 23.24 24.79 -12.11
C PHE A 393 24.36 24.37 -11.17
N VAL A 394 24.14 24.52 -9.87
CA VAL A 394 25.09 24.14 -8.83
C VAL A 394 24.63 22.80 -8.26
N THR A 395 25.45 21.77 -8.45
CA THR A 395 25.12 20.40 -8.03
C THR A 395 25.30 20.24 -6.52
N ASN A 396 24.40 19.50 -5.87
CA ASN A 396 24.56 19.06 -4.48
C ASN A 396 25.48 17.82 -4.37
N GLU A 397 25.80 17.22 -5.51
CA GLU A 397 26.57 16.00 -5.65
C GLU A 397 27.90 16.32 -6.36
N ASN A 398 28.98 15.65 -5.95
CA ASN A 398 30.27 15.77 -6.64
C ASN A 398 30.28 14.89 -7.89
N ILE A 399 29.80 15.45 -9.01
CA ILE A 399 29.65 14.74 -10.28
C ILE A 399 30.65 15.29 -11.28
N LYS A 400 31.25 14.40 -12.08
CA LYS A 400 31.97 14.76 -13.30
C LYS A 400 31.20 14.23 -14.50
N LEU A 401 30.76 15.14 -15.38
CA LEU A 401 29.88 14.77 -16.49
C LEU A 401 30.51 13.74 -17.44
N ASN A 402 31.81 13.85 -17.72
CA ASN A 402 32.50 12.89 -18.59
C ASN A 402 32.45 11.46 -18.05
N GLU A 403 32.73 11.27 -16.76
CA GLU A 403 32.65 9.96 -16.10
C GLU A 403 31.21 9.44 -16.08
N TRP A 404 30.22 10.34 -15.92
CA TRP A 404 28.79 10.00 -15.99
C TRP A 404 28.37 9.53 -17.38
N PHE A 405 28.79 10.23 -18.45
CA PHE A 405 28.49 9.84 -19.84
C PHE A 405 29.15 8.53 -20.23
N GLU A 406 30.40 8.30 -19.84
CA GLU A 406 31.10 7.03 -20.06
C GLU A 406 30.35 5.86 -19.43
N LYS A 407 29.87 6.04 -18.19
CA LYS A 407 29.06 5.03 -17.50
C LYS A 407 27.74 4.77 -18.23
N ARG A 408 26.99 5.82 -18.61
CA ARG A 408 25.74 5.72 -19.38
C ARG A 408 25.94 4.94 -20.67
N ASP A 409 26.97 5.29 -21.45
CA ASP A 409 27.25 4.67 -22.75
C ASP A 409 27.71 3.20 -22.59
N SER A 410 28.51 2.91 -21.56
CA SER A 410 28.87 1.54 -21.16
C SER A 410 27.63 0.70 -20.82
N ASP A 411 26.72 1.22 -20.00
CA ASP A 411 25.55 0.48 -19.55
C ASP A 411 24.55 0.25 -20.70
N ALA A 412 24.39 1.23 -21.59
CA ALA A 412 23.64 1.09 -22.83
C ALA A 412 24.24 0.02 -23.76
N ALA A 413 25.57 0.01 -23.92
CA ALA A 413 26.27 -1.00 -24.72
C ALA A 413 26.10 -2.42 -24.13
N LYS A 414 26.25 -2.58 -22.81
CA LYS A 414 26.01 -3.86 -22.12
C LYS A 414 24.57 -4.35 -22.32
N LYS A 415 23.58 -3.46 -22.21
CA LYS A 415 22.16 -3.81 -22.44
C LYS A 415 21.93 -4.27 -23.89
N GLN A 416 22.53 -3.58 -24.87
CA GLN A 416 22.46 -3.98 -26.28
C GLN A 416 23.17 -5.31 -26.55
N GLU A 417 24.32 -5.55 -25.93
CA GLU A 417 25.05 -6.82 -26.05
C GLU A 417 24.26 -7.97 -25.44
N LEU A 418 23.67 -7.76 -24.25
CA LEU A 418 22.77 -8.72 -23.62
C LEU A 418 21.58 -9.04 -24.53
N LEU A 419 20.92 -8.03 -25.11
CA LEU A 419 19.83 -8.22 -26.06
C LEU A 419 20.27 -8.99 -27.31
N LYS A 420 21.43 -8.67 -27.89
CA LYS A 420 22.01 -9.42 -29.02
C LYS A 420 22.35 -10.86 -28.65
N GLY A 421 22.78 -11.11 -27.42
CA GLY A 421 23.02 -12.44 -26.88
C GLY A 421 21.72 -13.24 -26.76
N LEU A 422 20.70 -12.63 -26.15
CA LEU A 422 19.36 -13.22 -26.01
C LEU A 422 18.73 -13.52 -27.37
N MET A 423 18.87 -12.62 -28.36
CA MET A 423 18.38 -12.85 -29.73
C MET A 423 18.99 -14.07 -30.44
N LYS A 424 20.14 -14.59 -29.96
CA LYS A 424 20.74 -15.82 -30.49
C LYS A 424 20.10 -17.09 -29.89
N ASP A 425 19.41 -16.98 -28.77
CA ASP A 425 18.67 -18.08 -28.16
C ASP A 425 17.40 -18.38 -28.96
N LYS A 426 17.18 -19.66 -29.28
CA LYS A 426 15.99 -20.12 -30.01
C LYS A 426 14.70 -19.95 -29.19
N HIS A 427 14.80 -19.83 -27.87
CA HIS A 427 13.67 -19.63 -26.97
C HIS A 427 13.36 -18.16 -26.70
N TYR A 428 14.19 -17.23 -27.20
CA TYR A 428 13.95 -15.80 -27.03
C TYR A 428 12.71 -15.33 -27.80
N VAL A 429 11.95 -14.45 -27.16
CA VAL A 429 10.77 -13.82 -27.76
C VAL A 429 10.99 -12.32 -27.75
N GLU A 430 10.94 -11.72 -28.93
CA GLU A 430 11.05 -10.26 -29.09
C GLU A 430 9.82 -9.57 -28.46
N LYS A 431 10.08 -8.56 -27.64
CA LYS A 431 9.06 -7.76 -26.95
C LYS A 431 8.34 -6.83 -27.92
N ALA A 432 7.02 -6.99 -28.03
CA ALA A 432 6.18 -6.17 -28.92
C ALA A 432 5.98 -4.73 -28.39
N ASN A 433 5.82 -4.59 -27.07
CA ASN A 433 5.69 -3.31 -26.39
C ASN A 433 7.07 -2.74 -26.06
N LYS A 434 7.64 -1.97 -27.00
CA LYS A 434 9.01 -1.43 -26.87
C LYS A 434 9.13 -0.44 -25.71
N ASP A 435 10.27 -0.49 -25.04
CA ASP A 435 10.65 0.51 -24.04
C ASP A 435 11.27 1.70 -24.79
N GLU A 436 10.53 2.81 -24.86
CA GLU A 436 10.99 4.05 -25.47
C GLU A 436 11.45 5.03 -24.40
N VAL A 437 12.31 5.98 -24.78
CA VAL A 437 12.65 7.08 -23.86
C VAL A 437 11.38 7.90 -23.64
N PHE A 438 11.08 8.16 -22.37
CA PHE A 438 9.89 8.90 -21.98
C PHE A 438 9.82 10.27 -22.69
N LYS A 439 8.70 10.51 -23.36
CA LYS A 439 8.44 11.78 -24.06
C LYS A 439 7.79 12.75 -23.08
N TYR A 440 8.62 13.62 -22.53
CA TYR A 440 8.17 14.69 -21.64
C TYR A 440 7.51 15.83 -22.42
N HIS A 441 6.57 16.53 -21.78
CA HIS A 441 5.87 17.66 -22.37
C HIS A 441 6.41 18.98 -21.83
N ILE A 442 6.74 19.92 -22.74
CA ILE A 442 7.04 21.31 -22.41
C ILE A 442 5.81 22.14 -22.74
N ALA A 443 5.19 22.72 -21.71
CA ALA A 443 4.01 23.57 -21.91
C ALA A 443 4.40 24.87 -22.61
N LYS A 444 3.73 25.16 -23.73
CA LYS A 444 3.90 26.38 -24.53
C LYS A 444 2.56 27.06 -24.78
N VAL A 445 2.59 28.36 -25.07
CA VAL A 445 1.38 29.17 -25.31
C VAL A 445 0.66 28.75 -26.60
N MET A 446 1.43 28.37 -27.62
CA MET A 446 0.92 27.74 -28.83
C MET A 446 1.37 26.29 -28.84
N GLU A 447 0.41 25.37 -28.83
CA GLU A 447 0.69 23.95 -29.03
C GLU A 447 0.89 23.71 -30.53
N GLU A 448 2.14 23.51 -30.93
CA GLU A 448 2.44 22.93 -32.24
C GLU A 448 2.28 21.42 -32.16
N ASP A 449 1.74 20.82 -33.23
CA ASP A 449 1.60 19.37 -33.33
C ASP A 449 2.99 18.74 -33.45
N SER A 450 3.57 18.39 -32.30
CA SER A 450 4.93 17.83 -32.17
C SER A 450 5.15 16.53 -32.97
N SER A 451 4.06 15.92 -33.48
CA SER A 451 4.09 14.78 -34.39
C SER A 451 4.71 15.07 -35.77
N ILE A 452 4.94 16.35 -36.11
CA ILE A 452 5.36 16.81 -37.45
C ILE A 452 6.85 17.22 -37.52
N GLN A 453 7.56 17.35 -36.40
CA GLN A 453 8.96 17.79 -36.40
C GLN A 453 9.94 16.61 -36.29
N SER A 454 11.03 16.63 -37.09
CA SER A 454 12.12 15.66 -36.97
C SER A 454 12.82 15.82 -35.63
N GLU A 455 12.98 14.73 -34.87
CA GLU A 455 13.69 14.77 -33.59
C GLU A 455 15.14 15.27 -33.81
N PRO A 456 15.56 16.33 -33.08
CA PRO A 456 16.91 16.86 -33.23
C PRO A 456 17.95 15.82 -32.78
N VAL A 457 19.14 15.88 -33.39
CA VAL A 457 20.26 15.03 -32.96
C VAL A 457 20.70 15.47 -31.56
N VAL A 458 20.39 14.65 -30.56
CA VAL A 458 20.72 14.90 -29.16
C VAL A 458 22.22 14.68 -28.91
N SER A 459 22.87 15.68 -28.33
CA SER A 459 24.28 15.66 -27.91
C SER A 459 24.41 15.49 -26.39
N ASN A 460 25.62 15.27 -25.89
CA ASN A 460 25.91 15.23 -24.44
C ASN A 460 25.83 16.62 -23.78
N GLU A 461 25.60 17.68 -24.55
CA GLU A 461 25.37 19.02 -24.02
C GLU A 461 23.88 19.29 -23.79
N ASP A 462 23.00 18.40 -24.23
CA ASP A 462 21.55 18.57 -24.13
C ASP A 462 21.01 17.91 -22.86
N PHE A 463 20.43 18.74 -22.00
CA PHE A 463 19.85 18.36 -20.73
C PHE A 463 18.37 18.75 -20.66
N VAL A 464 17.70 18.21 -19.65
CA VAL A 464 16.38 18.65 -19.23
C VAL A 464 16.46 19.05 -17.77
N VAL A 465 16.18 20.32 -17.48
CA VAL A 465 16.01 20.82 -16.12
C VAL A 465 14.56 20.61 -15.73
N ALA A 466 14.33 19.97 -14.58
CA ALA A 466 12.99 19.75 -14.05
C ALA A 466 12.78 20.53 -12.75
N ILE A 467 11.75 21.37 -12.75
CA ILE A 467 11.46 22.33 -11.69
C ILE A 467 10.06 22.02 -11.14
N ARG A 468 10.01 21.59 -9.89
CA ARG A 468 8.73 21.35 -9.19
C ARG A 468 7.94 22.65 -9.06
N PRO A 469 6.61 22.64 -9.19
CA PRO A 469 5.80 23.87 -9.13
C PRO A 469 6.01 24.69 -7.84
N GLU A 470 6.21 24.04 -6.71
CA GLU A 470 6.48 24.69 -5.41
C GLU A 470 7.86 25.34 -5.32
N ALA A 471 8.78 25.04 -6.24
CA ALA A 471 10.08 25.72 -6.35
C ALA A 471 9.95 27.11 -6.98
N ILE A 472 8.85 27.40 -7.68
CA ILE A 472 8.64 28.69 -8.33
C ILE A 472 7.98 29.66 -7.33
N GLY A 473 8.73 30.68 -6.91
CA GLY A 473 8.23 31.75 -6.05
C GLY A 473 7.97 33.04 -6.82
N ILE A 474 7.11 33.91 -6.28
CA ILE A 474 6.95 35.29 -6.75
C ILE A 474 7.86 36.19 -5.90
N THR A 475 8.62 37.05 -6.57
CA THR A 475 9.55 38.00 -5.94
C THR A 475 9.24 39.43 -6.36
N SER A 476 9.51 40.40 -5.49
CA SER A 476 9.47 41.82 -5.82
C SER A 476 10.82 42.36 -6.33
N GLY A 477 11.87 41.53 -6.32
CA GLY A 477 13.23 41.87 -6.77
C GLY A 477 13.53 41.41 -8.20
N GLU A 478 14.82 41.21 -8.49
CA GLU A 478 15.29 40.61 -9.74
C GLU A 478 14.82 39.15 -9.86
N GLY A 479 14.46 38.74 -11.08
CA GLY A 479 13.87 37.44 -11.36
C GLY A 479 13.28 37.42 -12.77
N LEU A 480 12.83 36.25 -13.22
CA LEU A 480 12.26 36.11 -14.56
C LEU A 480 10.97 36.91 -14.68
N HIS A 481 10.95 37.86 -15.61
CA HIS A 481 9.76 38.64 -15.93
C HIS A 481 8.72 37.77 -16.63
N THR A 482 7.60 37.52 -15.96
CA THR A 482 6.51 36.68 -16.48
C THR A 482 5.17 37.39 -16.42
N THR A 483 4.20 36.85 -17.17
CA THR A 483 2.81 37.30 -17.10
C THR A 483 1.93 36.15 -16.62
N ILE A 484 1.00 36.41 -15.71
CA ILE A 484 0.05 35.40 -15.23
C ILE A 484 -0.92 35.06 -16.37
N TYR A 485 -0.77 33.86 -16.93
CA TYR A 485 -1.63 33.32 -17.98
C TYR A 485 -2.90 32.70 -17.41
N GLY A 486 -2.80 32.07 -16.24
CA GLY A 486 -3.93 31.46 -15.55
C GLY A 486 -3.68 31.39 -14.04
N ALA A 487 -4.77 31.45 -13.26
CA ALA A 487 -4.70 31.35 -11.81
C ALA A 487 -5.86 30.48 -11.30
N MET A 488 -5.55 29.51 -10.44
CA MET A 488 -6.50 28.61 -9.80
C MET A 488 -6.30 28.65 -8.29
N PRO A 489 -7.06 29.50 -7.57
CA PRO A 489 -7.02 29.52 -6.11
C PRO A 489 -7.74 28.28 -5.56
N THR A 490 -7.03 27.46 -4.78
CA THR A 490 -7.57 26.22 -4.17
C THR A 490 -7.76 26.36 -2.65
N GLY A 491 -7.55 27.57 -2.11
CA GLY A 491 -7.80 27.93 -0.72
C GLY A 491 -6.51 28.27 0.02
N MET A 492 -5.74 27.26 0.42
CA MET A 492 -4.46 27.46 1.13
C MET A 492 -3.28 27.80 0.20
N GLU A 493 -3.47 27.57 -1.10
CA GLU A 493 -2.49 27.80 -2.16
C GLU A 493 -3.21 28.28 -3.43
N SER A 494 -2.43 28.84 -4.35
CA SER A 494 -2.87 29.18 -5.70
C SER A 494 -1.92 28.55 -6.70
N THR A 495 -2.47 27.73 -7.60
CA THR A 495 -1.72 27.23 -8.76
C THR A 495 -1.76 28.28 -9.86
N LEU A 496 -0.60 28.76 -10.29
CA LEU A 496 -0.44 29.78 -11.32
C LEU A 496 0.19 29.17 -12.57
N LYS A 497 -0.34 29.53 -13.74
CA LYS A 497 0.32 29.33 -15.03
C LYS A 497 0.96 30.66 -15.43
N LEU A 498 2.28 30.65 -15.55
CA LEU A 498 3.14 31.82 -15.73
C LEU A 498 3.76 31.77 -17.13
N ARG A 499 3.51 32.79 -17.94
CA ARG A 499 4.03 32.90 -19.30
C ARG A 499 5.39 33.58 -19.30
N PHE A 500 6.38 32.93 -19.91
CA PHE A 500 7.69 33.49 -20.24
C PHE A 500 7.97 33.28 -21.72
N GLY A 501 7.90 34.36 -22.52
CA GLY A 501 7.96 34.24 -23.98
C GLY A 501 6.84 33.31 -24.52
N ASP A 502 7.26 32.20 -25.12
CA ASP A 502 6.36 31.14 -25.62
C ASP A 502 6.16 29.98 -24.64
N TYR A 503 6.86 29.97 -23.50
CA TYR A 503 6.79 28.91 -22.49
C TYR A 503 5.74 29.21 -21.43
N LEU A 504 5.16 28.16 -20.87
CA LEU A 504 4.26 28.21 -19.72
C LEU A 504 4.85 27.40 -18.57
N LEU A 505 5.12 28.07 -17.45
CA LEU A 505 5.59 27.46 -16.21
C LEU A 505 4.43 27.38 -15.22
N THR A 506 4.38 26.31 -14.44
CA THR A 506 3.38 26.10 -13.40
C THR A 506 4.03 26.36 -12.05
N GLY A 507 3.54 27.34 -11.30
CA GLY A 507 3.97 27.62 -9.93
C GLY A 507 2.86 27.34 -8.92
N VAL A 508 3.22 26.92 -7.71
CA VAL A 508 2.29 26.80 -6.58
C VAL A 508 2.70 27.78 -5.50
N ILE A 509 1.85 28.79 -5.25
CA ILE A 509 2.13 29.86 -4.28
C ILE A 509 1.22 29.70 -3.06
N PHE A 510 1.82 29.59 -1.88
CA PHE A 510 1.08 29.49 -0.62
C PHE A 510 0.50 30.84 -0.20
N GLY A 511 -0.72 30.81 0.34
CA GLY A 511 -1.42 31.99 0.85
C GLY A 511 -2.71 32.30 0.11
N ASN A 512 -3.46 33.26 0.65
CA ASN A 512 -4.78 33.65 0.16
C ASN A 512 -4.73 34.93 -0.70
N THR A 513 -3.69 35.05 -1.52
CA THR A 513 -3.53 36.19 -2.42
C THR A 513 -4.28 35.91 -3.72
N ALA A 514 -5.17 36.83 -4.10
CA ALA A 514 -5.85 36.75 -5.38
C ALA A 514 -4.96 37.34 -6.48
N TYR A 515 -4.59 36.51 -7.45
CA TYR A 515 -3.79 36.90 -8.60
C TYR A 515 -4.69 37.21 -9.81
N LYS A 516 -4.35 38.24 -10.59
CA LYS A 516 -5.11 38.60 -11.80
C LYS A 516 -4.45 38.06 -13.05
N ILE A 517 -5.26 37.50 -13.95
CA ILE A 517 -4.79 37.11 -15.28
C ILE A 517 -4.34 38.35 -16.04
N GLY A 518 -3.19 38.26 -16.71
CA GLY A 518 -2.55 39.37 -17.42
C GLY A 518 -1.65 40.24 -16.55
N GLU A 519 -1.58 40.00 -15.25
CA GLU A 519 -0.67 40.70 -14.35
C GLU A 519 0.78 40.29 -14.62
N ASN A 520 1.70 41.26 -14.60
CA ASN A 520 3.13 40.99 -14.73
C ASN A 520 3.73 40.76 -13.34
N VAL A 521 4.46 39.65 -13.19
CA VAL A 521 5.10 39.25 -11.95
C VAL A 521 6.52 38.75 -12.24
N ASN A 522 7.43 39.03 -11.32
CA ASN A 522 8.77 38.46 -11.37
C ASN A 522 8.78 37.16 -10.56
N ILE A 523 9.41 36.12 -11.11
CA ILE A 523 9.52 34.84 -10.46
C ILE A 523 10.98 34.46 -10.20
N ASN A 524 11.20 33.70 -9.14
CA ASN A 524 12.47 33.05 -8.86
C ASN A 524 12.27 31.53 -8.77
N ILE A 525 13.35 30.80 -9.07
CA ILE A 525 13.40 29.35 -8.89
C ILE A 525 14.19 29.12 -7.61
N ASN A 526 13.50 28.70 -6.55
CA ASN A 526 14.04 28.51 -5.22
C ASN A 526 14.26 27.03 -4.92
N GLY A 527 15.12 26.77 -3.94
CA GLY A 527 15.33 25.45 -3.37
C GLY A 527 16.51 24.69 -3.98
N ASP A 528 16.92 23.66 -3.25
CA ASP A 528 18.10 22.85 -3.56
C ASP A 528 17.75 21.50 -4.21
N ASP A 529 16.47 21.30 -4.55
CA ASP A 529 15.95 20.04 -5.11
C ASP A 529 15.57 20.17 -6.60
N ILE A 530 16.21 21.08 -7.35
CA ILE A 530 16.07 21.18 -8.80
C ILE A 530 16.81 20.01 -9.44
N LEU A 531 16.19 19.40 -10.45
CA LEU A 531 16.66 18.17 -11.04
C LEU A 531 17.25 18.43 -12.42
N LEU A 532 18.36 17.75 -12.73
CA LEU A 532 18.98 17.75 -14.05
C LEU A 532 18.98 16.35 -14.61
N PHE A 533 18.48 16.19 -15.84
CA PHE A 533 18.42 14.92 -16.57
C PHE A 533 19.20 15.02 -17.87
N ASP A 534 19.77 13.89 -18.29
CA ASP A 534 20.37 13.73 -19.62
C ASP A 534 19.25 13.54 -20.64
N ARG A 535 19.20 14.37 -21.69
CA ARG A 535 18.15 14.28 -22.70
C ARG A 535 18.19 12.96 -23.48
N ARG A 536 19.38 12.37 -23.64
CA ARG A 536 19.60 11.17 -24.45
C ARG A 536 19.07 9.91 -23.77
N SER A 537 19.35 9.70 -22.49
CA SER A 537 18.85 8.52 -21.75
C SER A 537 17.59 8.79 -20.93
N GLY A 538 17.27 10.06 -20.65
CA GLY A 538 16.21 10.46 -19.73
C GLY A 538 16.52 10.16 -18.25
N MET A 539 17.76 9.80 -17.93
CA MET A 539 18.19 9.46 -16.56
C MET A 539 18.61 10.70 -15.79
N ARG A 540 18.39 10.71 -14.48
CA ARG A 540 18.83 11.80 -13.60
C ARG A 540 20.36 11.86 -13.59
N VAL A 541 20.88 13.05 -13.86
CA VAL A 541 22.31 13.37 -13.76
C VAL A 541 22.61 13.82 -12.35
N ALA A 542 21.89 14.84 -11.85
CA ALA A 542 22.17 15.47 -10.56
C ALA A 542 20.93 16.11 -9.94
N THR A 543 21.01 16.41 -8.65
CA THR A 543 20.10 17.33 -7.94
C THR A 543 20.90 18.54 -7.46
N GLY A 544 20.29 19.72 -7.42
CA GLY A 544 20.98 20.97 -7.11
C GLY A 544 20.06 22.18 -7.08
N HIS A 545 20.63 23.38 -7.13
CA HIS A 545 19.88 24.63 -7.29
C HIS A 545 20.28 25.35 -8.57
N LEU A 546 19.37 26.21 -9.05
CA LEU A 546 19.54 26.97 -10.29
C LEU A 546 19.72 28.45 -9.96
N VAL A 547 20.84 29.02 -10.37
CA VAL A 547 21.12 30.47 -10.27
C VAL A 547 20.96 31.10 -11.64
N LEU A 548 20.07 32.06 -11.77
CA LEU A 548 19.87 32.78 -13.04
C LEU A 548 20.91 33.90 -13.14
N GLU A 549 21.66 33.95 -14.25
CA GLU A 549 22.78 34.90 -14.42
C GLU A 549 22.35 36.21 -15.13
N ASN A 550 21.23 36.21 -15.84
CA ASN A 550 20.65 37.38 -16.52
C ASN A 550 19.11 37.29 -16.54
N ALA A 551 18.46 37.43 -15.39
CA ALA A 551 16.99 37.43 -15.30
C ALA A 551 16.43 38.85 -15.29
#